data_AF-A0A178WKW8-F1
#
_entry.id   AF-A0A178WKW8-F1
#
_cell.length_a   1.000
_cell.length_b   1.000
_cell.length_c   1.000
_cell.angle_alpha   90.00
_cell.angle_beta   90.00
_cell.angle_gamma   90.00
#
_symmetry.space_group_name_H-M   'P 1'
#
loop_
_entity.id
_entity.type
_entity.pdbx_description
1 polymer ?
#
loop_
_entity_poly.entity_id
_entity_poly.type
_entity_poly.pdbx_seq_one_letter_code
_entity_poly.pdbx_strand_id
1 'polypeptide(L)'
;MVKYNFKKITVVPNGKQFVDIVLSRTQRQTPTVVHKGDRICKLRSFYMRKVKFTESNFNEKLSAIIDEFPRLKEIQPFYEDLLHVLYNKDHYKLALGQVNTAKNKISKIAMDYVKLLKHGDSLYRCKCLKVAALGRMCTVMKGIGPSLAYLEQVRQHIARLPSIDPNTRTLLICGCPNVGKSSFMNKVTRADVAVQPYAFTTKSLFLGHTDYKCLRYQVIDTPGLLDREIEDRNIIELCSITALAHIRAAVLFFLDISGSCGYTIAQQASLFHNIKSVFKNKPLVIVCNKTDLMPMENLSEEDRKLIEEMKDEAMKTEMGASEEAVILEMSTLTEEGVMSVRNAA
;
A
#
# COMPACT_ATOMS: atom_id res chain seq x y z
N MET A 1 1.88 13.45 10.73
CA MET A 1 1.09 12.40 10.04
C MET A 1 2.04 11.57 9.18
N VAL A 2 2.08 10.25 9.34
CA VAL A 2 3.02 9.41 8.59
C VAL A 2 2.51 9.26 7.17
N LYS A 3 3.05 10.06 6.25
CA LYS A 3 2.85 9.86 4.81
C LYS A 3 3.72 8.68 4.40
N TYR A 4 3.13 7.51 4.22
CA TYR A 4 3.86 6.32 3.78
C TYR A 4 4.40 6.56 2.37
N ASN A 5 5.73 6.62 2.26
CA ASN A 5 6.41 6.78 0.98
C ASN A 5 7.20 5.51 0.68
N PHE A 6 6.52 4.55 0.07
CA PHE A 6 7.10 3.26 -0.28
C PHE A 6 8.17 3.34 -1.37
N LYS A 7 8.33 4.49 -2.04
CA LYS A 7 9.40 4.72 -3.02
C LYS A 7 10.77 4.91 -2.36
N LYS A 8 10.83 5.12 -1.04
CA LYS A 8 12.09 5.32 -0.30
C LYS A 8 12.80 4.02 0.06
N ILE A 9 12.15 2.85 -0.12
CA ILE A 9 12.75 1.55 0.22
C ILE A 9 13.91 1.26 -0.73
N THR A 10 15.08 0.99 -0.17
CA THR A 10 16.29 0.66 -0.91
C THR A 10 16.16 -0.67 -1.65
N VAL A 11 16.87 -0.79 -2.77
CA VAL A 11 16.86 -2.01 -3.59
C VAL A 11 17.44 -3.17 -2.77
N VAL A 12 16.73 -4.30 -2.75
CA VAL A 12 17.14 -5.51 -2.06
C VAL A 12 17.94 -6.37 -3.04
N PRO A 13 19.27 -6.50 -2.89
CA PRO A 13 20.08 -7.29 -3.80
C PRO A 13 19.86 -8.79 -3.56
N ASN A 14 20.02 -9.59 -4.62
CA ASN A 14 19.99 -11.05 -4.51
C ASN A 14 21.13 -11.54 -3.60
N GLY A 15 20.98 -12.69 -2.93
CA GLY A 15 21.94 -13.23 -1.98
C GLY A 15 23.38 -13.33 -2.52
N LYS A 16 23.56 -13.66 -3.82
CA LYS A 16 24.90 -13.64 -4.46
C LYS A 16 25.47 -12.23 -4.57
N GLN A 17 24.70 -11.29 -5.11
CA GLN A 17 25.10 -9.88 -5.22
C GLN A 17 25.37 -9.27 -3.85
N PHE A 18 24.56 -9.60 -2.85
CA PHE A 18 24.73 -9.15 -1.47
C PHE A 18 26.10 -9.58 -0.93
N VAL A 19 26.46 -10.86 -1.10
CA VAL A 19 27.77 -11.39 -0.69
C VAL A 19 28.91 -10.65 -1.41
N ASP A 20 28.80 -10.48 -2.72
CA ASP A 20 29.84 -9.82 -3.52
C ASP A 20 30.04 -8.35 -3.09
N ILE A 21 28.96 -7.61 -2.83
CA ILE A 21 29.01 -6.23 -2.33
C ILE A 21 29.74 -6.15 -0.99
N VAL A 22 29.39 -7.03 -0.04
CA VAL A 22 29.98 -7.01 1.32
C VAL A 22 31.44 -7.45 1.32
N LEU A 23 31.78 -8.49 0.57
CA LEU A 23 33.17 -8.97 0.48
C LEU A 23 34.06 -7.96 -0.25
N SER A 24 33.57 -7.35 -1.33
CA SER A 24 34.28 -6.28 -2.05
C SER A 24 34.53 -5.07 -1.14
N ARG A 25 33.51 -4.62 -0.38
CA ARG A 25 33.67 -3.53 0.60
C ARG A 25 34.68 -3.90 1.69
N THR A 26 34.65 -5.13 2.19
CA THR A 26 35.62 -5.63 3.18
C THR A 26 37.05 -5.58 2.62
N GLN A 27 37.26 -5.99 1.38
CA GLN A 27 38.59 -5.97 0.75
C GLN A 27 39.12 -4.55 0.54
N ARG A 28 38.26 -3.61 0.10
CA ARG A 28 38.64 -2.22 -0.21
C ARG A 28 38.86 -1.36 1.03
N GLN A 29 38.06 -1.56 2.08
CA GLN A 29 38.04 -0.66 3.26
C GLN A 29 38.82 -1.19 4.47
N THR A 30 39.46 -2.36 4.37
CA THR A 30 40.33 -2.90 5.43
C THR A 30 41.73 -3.19 4.90
N PRO A 31 42.79 -3.02 5.73
CA PRO A 31 44.16 -3.31 5.29
C PRO A 31 44.27 -4.76 4.78
N THR A 32 45.08 -4.98 3.74
CA THR A 32 45.14 -6.27 3.00
C THR A 32 46.43 -7.04 3.20
N VAL A 33 47.54 -6.35 3.49
CA VAL A 33 48.88 -6.94 3.58
C VAL A 33 49.25 -7.25 5.03
N VAL A 34 49.76 -8.46 5.26
CA VAL A 34 50.39 -8.92 6.51
C VAL A 34 51.55 -9.86 6.17
N HIS A 35 52.59 -9.88 7.00
CA HIS A 35 53.79 -10.70 6.78
C HIS A 35 53.89 -11.81 7.84
N LYS A 36 54.56 -12.92 7.50
CA LYS A 36 54.74 -14.06 8.42
C LYS A 36 55.53 -13.69 9.69
N GLY A 37 56.43 -12.71 9.60
CA GLY A 37 57.23 -12.23 10.74
C GLY A 37 56.51 -11.23 11.65
N ASP A 38 55.27 -10.86 11.36
CA ASP A 38 54.50 -9.95 12.22
C ASP A 38 54.21 -10.59 13.60
N ARG A 39 54.25 -9.77 14.66
CA ARG A 39 53.85 -10.20 16.02
C ARG A 39 52.46 -10.83 16.00
N ILE A 40 52.28 -11.94 16.72
CA ILE A 40 51.01 -12.68 16.74
C ILE A 40 49.82 -11.80 17.16
N CYS A 41 50.02 -10.84 18.08
CA CYS A 41 49.00 -9.86 18.46
C CYS A 41 48.51 -9.04 17.26
N LYS A 42 49.42 -8.60 16.38
CA LYS A 42 49.08 -7.86 15.15
C LYS A 42 48.29 -8.74 14.18
N LEU A 43 48.70 -10.00 14.01
CA LEU A 43 47.99 -10.97 13.15
C LEU A 43 46.57 -11.25 13.63
N ARG A 44 46.40 -11.50 14.94
CA ARG A 44 45.09 -11.71 15.57
C ARG A 44 44.19 -10.48 15.36
N SER A 45 44.66 -9.29 15.71
CA SER A 45 43.90 -8.05 15.54
C SER A 45 43.55 -7.76 14.09
N PHE A 46 44.44 -8.07 13.13
CA PHE A 46 44.19 -7.91 11.70
C PHE A 46 43.01 -8.78 11.22
N TYR A 47 43.02 -10.08 11.53
CA TYR A 47 41.94 -10.98 11.10
C TYR A 47 40.64 -10.76 11.89
N MET A 48 40.73 -10.43 13.18
CA MET A 48 39.56 -10.03 13.98
C MET A 48 38.88 -8.79 13.40
N ARG A 49 39.66 -7.79 12.97
CA ARG A 49 39.12 -6.59 12.31
C ARG A 49 38.37 -6.95 11.03
N LYS A 50 38.90 -7.87 10.20
CA LYS A 50 38.19 -8.31 8.98
C LYS A 50 36.87 -9.01 9.30
N VAL A 51 36.84 -9.94 10.26
CA VAL A 51 35.60 -10.65 10.63
C VAL A 51 34.55 -9.67 11.18
N LYS A 52 34.94 -8.79 12.12
CA LYS A 52 34.04 -7.77 12.68
C LYS A 52 33.55 -6.78 11.63
N PHE A 53 34.44 -6.31 10.75
CA PHE A 53 34.06 -5.38 9.71
C PHE A 53 33.03 -6.00 8.75
N THR A 54 33.22 -7.26 8.35
CA THR A 54 32.25 -7.95 7.51
C THR A 54 30.91 -8.16 8.21
N GLU A 55 30.90 -8.56 9.48
CA GLU A 55 29.66 -8.68 10.26
C GLU A 55 28.92 -7.36 10.40
N SER A 56 29.62 -6.27 10.74
CA SER A 56 29.02 -4.93 10.82
C SER A 56 28.36 -4.52 9.49
N ASN A 57 28.99 -4.82 8.35
CA ASN A 57 28.42 -4.51 7.03
C ASN A 57 27.18 -5.35 6.69
N PHE A 58 27.20 -6.64 7.05
CA PHE A 58 26.01 -7.47 6.92
C PHE A 58 24.87 -6.95 7.78
N ASN A 59 25.16 -6.62 9.04
CA ASN A 59 24.17 -6.11 9.99
C ASN A 59 23.59 -4.75 9.58
N GLU A 60 24.42 -3.81 9.12
CA GLU A 60 23.97 -2.51 8.60
C GLU A 60 22.95 -2.70 7.48
N LYS A 61 23.30 -3.48 6.45
CA LYS A 61 22.43 -3.70 5.29
C LYS A 61 21.17 -4.52 5.61
N LEU A 62 21.27 -5.57 6.43
CA LEU A 62 20.10 -6.36 6.84
C LEU A 62 19.15 -5.56 7.73
N SER A 63 19.69 -4.68 8.59
CA SER A 63 18.85 -3.80 9.42
C SER A 63 18.12 -2.78 8.56
N ALA A 64 18.79 -2.18 7.56
CA ALA A 64 18.13 -1.28 6.62
C ALA A 64 16.92 -1.95 5.94
N ILE A 65 17.04 -3.21 5.50
CA ILE A 65 15.91 -3.95 4.93
C ILE A 65 14.78 -4.14 5.96
N ILE A 66 15.09 -4.50 7.21
CA ILE A 66 14.07 -4.72 8.24
C ILE A 66 13.35 -3.42 8.63
N ASP A 67 14.07 -2.30 8.67
CA ASP A 67 13.58 -1.02 9.16
C ASP A 67 12.85 -0.21 8.07
N GLU A 68 13.26 -0.34 6.80
CA GLU A 68 12.62 0.37 5.68
C GLU A 68 11.31 -0.28 5.25
N PHE A 69 11.16 -1.61 5.42
CA PHE A 69 9.93 -2.30 5.08
C PHE A 69 8.83 -2.02 6.13
N PRO A 70 7.58 -1.77 5.70
CA PRO A 70 6.49 -1.46 6.61
C PRO A 70 6.17 -2.64 7.53
N ARG A 71 6.09 -2.36 8.84
CA ARG A 71 5.63 -3.32 9.84
C ARG A 71 4.10 -3.37 9.83
N LEU A 72 3.55 -4.52 9.45
CA LEU A 72 2.10 -4.70 9.29
C LEU A 72 1.27 -4.40 10.55
N LYS A 73 1.85 -4.49 11.75
CA LYS A 73 1.12 -4.19 13.01
C LYS A 73 1.08 -2.70 13.36
N GLU A 74 2.01 -1.92 12.81
CA GLU A 74 2.18 -0.49 13.14
C GLU A 74 1.62 0.40 12.02
N ILE A 75 1.33 -0.18 10.86
CA ILE A 75 0.78 0.53 9.70
C ILE A 75 -0.72 0.80 9.89
N GLN A 76 -1.23 1.81 9.20
CA GLN A 76 -2.67 2.13 9.24
C GLN A 76 -3.49 0.98 8.61
N PRO A 77 -4.67 0.62 9.16
CA PRO A 77 -5.46 -0.54 8.74
C PRO A 77 -5.73 -0.66 7.22
N PHE A 78 -5.94 0.44 6.50
CA PHE A 78 -6.07 0.45 5.03
C PHE A 78 -4.89 -0.25 4.35
N TYR A 79 -3.68 0.11 4.75
CA TYR A 79 -2.46 -0.47 4.19
C TYR A 79 -2.19 -1.86 4.75
N GLU A 80 -2.58 -2.16 5.99
CA GLU A 80 -2.47 -3.53 6.52
C GLU A 80 -3.30 -4.50 5.66
N ASP A 81 -4.56 -4.16 5.41
CA ASP A 81 -5.47 -4.96 4.59
C ASP A 81 -4.98 -5.04 3.14
N LEU A 82 -4.56 -3.91 2.57
CA LEU A 82 -4.00 -3.89 1.21
C LEU A 82 -2.80 -4.83 1.09
N LEU A 83 -1.84 -4.76 2.02
CA LEU A 83 -0.64 -5.61 2.01
C LEU A 83 -0.97 -7.08 2.29
N HIS A 84 -1.97 -7.35 3.14
CA HIS A 84 -2.43 -8.71 3.44
C HIS A 84 -2.92 -9.42 2.18
N VAL A 85 -3.71 -8.72 1.37
CA VAL A 85 -4.21 -9.25 0.09
C VAL A 85 -3.06 -9.42 -0.91
N LEU A 86 -2.11 -8.48 -0.92
CA LEU A 86 -1.11 -8.40 -2.01
C LEU A 86 -0.05 -9.46 -1.89
N TYR A 87 0.43 -9.64 -0.68
CA TYR A 87 1.69 -10.30 -0.46
C TYR A 87 1.55 -11.56 0.38
N ASN A 88 0.34 -11.85 0.86
CA ASN A 88 0.07 -12.81 1.92
C ASN A 88 0.84 -12.40 3.19
N LYS A 89 0.11 -11.96 4.22
CA LYS A 89 0.65 -11.48 5.50
C LYS A 89 1.63 -12.45 6.14
N ASP A 90 1.39 -13.76 6.00
CA ASP A 90 2.23 -14.78 6.63
C ASP A 90 3.53 -14.96 5.87
N HIS A 91 3.48 -15.01 4.53
CA HIS A 91 4.68 -15.10 3.72
C HIS A 91 5.57 -13.86 3.85
N TYR A 92 4.96 -12.66 3.87
CA TYR A 92 5.65 -11.40 4.10
C TYR A 92 6.38 -11.36 5.45
N LYS A 93 5.68 -11.74 6.53
CA LYS A 93 6.26 -11.80 7.88
C LYS A 93 7.35 -12.86 7.98
N LEU A 94 7.16 -14.02 7.35
CA LEU A 94 8.13 -15.10 7.36
C LEU A 94 9.42 -14.68 6.64
N ALA A 95 9.33 -14.00 5.50
CA ALA A 95 10.49 -13.48 4.78
C ALA A 95 11.29 -12.47 5.63
N LEU A 96 10.64 -11.47 6.23
CA LEU A 96 11.30 -10.52 7.15
C LEU A 96 11.87 -11.21 8.40
N GLY A 97 11.15 -12.20 8.94
CA GLY A 97 11.60 -13.00 10.07
C GLY A 97 12.85 -13.82 9.76
N GLN A 98 12.96 -14.36 8.54
CA GLN A 98 14.15 -15.07 8.06
C GLN A 98 15.35 -14.13 7.91
N VAL A 99 15.14 -12.90 7.40
CA VAL A 99 16.18 -11.85 7.34
C VAL A 99 16.70 -11.50 8.74
N ASN A 100 15.79 -11.29 9.71
CA ASN A 100 16.17 -11.02 11.10
C ASN A 100 16.90 -12.21 11.75
N THR A 101 16.46 -13.43 11.48
CA THR A 101 17.13 -14.65 11.95
C THR A 101 18.53 -14.77 11.36
N ALA A 102 18.71 -14.44 10.07
CA ALA A 102 20.02 -14.44 9.42
C ALA A 102 20.97 -13.39 10.02
N LYS A 103 20.48 -12.17 10.29
CA LYS A 103 21.22 -11.12 11.00
C LYS A 103 21.77 -11.63 12.35
N ASN A 104 20.92 -12.26 13.14
CA ASN A 104 21.30 -12.82 14.44
C ASN A 104 22.30 -13.98 14.31
N LYS A 105 22.10 -14.88 13.33
CA LYS A 105 23.04 -15.98 13.04
C LYS A 105 24.42 -15.46 12.62
N ILE A 106 24.49 -14.44 11.76
CA ILE A 106 25.75 -13.81 11.33
C ILE A 106 26.49 -13.20 12.52
N SER A 107 25.76 -12.47 13.38
CA SER A 107 26.31 -11.87 14.60
C SER A 107 26.89 -12.93 15.54
N LYS A 108 26.17 -14.05 15.75
CA LYS A 108 26.64 -15.18 16.55
C LYS A 108 27.90 -15.83 15.97
N ILE A 109 27.91 -16.11 14.65
CA ILE A 109 29.08 -16.64 13.95
C ILE A 109 30.29 -15.71 14.14
N ALA A 110 30.11 -14.39 13.94
CA ALA A 110 31.20 -13.44 14.13
C ALA A 110 31.76 -13.46 15.54
N MET A 111 30.88 -13.44 16.56
CA MET A 111 31.26 -13.47 17.96
C MET A 111 32.08 -14.72 18.30
N ASP A 112 31.65 -15.90 17.83
CA ASP A 112 32.33 -17.17 18.09
C ASP A 112 33.71 -17.22 17.42
N TYR A 113 33.81 -16.83 16.15
CA TYR A 113 35.10 -16.81 15.44
C TYR A 113 36.05 -15.75 15.98
N VAL A 114 35.54 -14.61 16.45
CA VAL A 114 36.37 -13.59 17.12
C VAL A 114 36.94 -14.13 18.44
N LYS A 115 36.19 -14.94 19.19
CA LYS A 115 36.71 -15.63 20.39
C LYS A 115 37.80 -16.63 20.02
N LEU A 116 37.57 -17.46 19.00
CA LEU A 116 38.56 -18.44 18.53
C LEU A 116 39.85 -17.77 18.03
N LEU A 117 39.73 -16.64 17.33
CA LEU A 117 40.89 -15.87 16.83
C LEU A 117 41.79 -15.33 17.94
N LYS A 118 41.28 -15.11 19.16
CA LYS A 118 42.11 -14.70 20.32
C LYS A 118 43.18 -15.74 20.66
N HIS A 119 42.92 -17.01 20.38
CA HIS A 119 43.80 -18.14 20.67
C HIS A 119 44.55 -18.64 19.42
N GLY A 120 44.52 -17.92 18.29
CA GLY A 120 45.27 -18.29 17.10
C GLY A 120 46.78 -18.21 17.34
N ASP A 121 47.51 -19.28 17.06
CA ASP A 121 48.95 -19.45 17.30
C ASP A 121 49.83 -19.02 16.11
N SER A 122 49.28 -19.08 14.90
CA SER A 122 50.02 -18.92 13.65
C SER A 122 49.23 -18.10 12.62
N LEU A 123 49.95 -17.54 11.64
CA LEU A 123 49.34 -16.87 10.49
C LEU A 123 48.37 -17.79 9.75
N TYR A 124 48.77 -19.05 9.53
CA TYR A 124 47.96 -20.04 8.82
C TYR A 124 46.65 -20.31 9.55
N ARG A 125 46.70 -20.59 10.86
CA ARG A 125 45.51 -20.84 11.67
C ARG A 125 44.56 -19.64 11.69
N CYS A 126 45.10 -18.43 11.86
CA CYS A 126 44.28 -17.21 11.83
C CYS A 126 43.64 -16.98 10.44
N LYS A 127 44.37 -17.24 9.35
CA LYS A 127 43.83 -17.16 7.99
C LYS A 127 42.70 -18.16 7.77
N CYS A 128 42.86 -19.41 8.20
CA CYS A 128 41.83 -20.46 8.10
C CYS A 128 40.58 -20.09 8.91
N LEU A 129 40.74 -19.62 10.15
CA LEU A 129 39.62 -19.15 10.97
C LEU A 129 38.85 -18.00 10.29
N LYS A 130 39.56 -17.03 9.71
CA LYS A 130 38.92 -15.94 8.95
C LYS A 130 38.18 -16.46 7.73
N VAL A 131 38.77 -17.37 6.95
CA VAL A 131 38.11 -17.93 5.76
C VAL A 131 36.85 -18.71 6.15
N ALA A 132 36.92 -19.52 7.21
CA ALA A 132 35.78 -20.27 7.72
C ALA A 132 34.66 -19.34 8.24
N ALA A 133 35.01 -18.27 8.97
CA ALA A 133 34.06 -17.27 9.46
C ALA A 133 33.29 -16.61 8.31
N LEU A 134 34.02 -16.06 7.33
CA LEU A 134 33.42 -15.39 6.17
C LEU A 134 32.61 -16.37 5.30
N GLY A 135 33.12 -17.59 5.10
CA GLY A 135 32.42 -18.64 4.37
C GLY A 135 31.08 -18.98 5.02
N ARG A 136 31.04 -19.19 6.34
CA ARG A 136 29.80 -19.44 7.08
C ARG A 136 28.80 -18.30 6.99
N MET A 137 29.26 -17.05 7.11
CA MET A 137 28.39 -15.87 6.92
C MET A 137 27.78 -15.84 5.51
N CYS A 138 28.60 -16.12 4.48
CA CYS A 138 28.13 -16.18 3.11
C CYS A 138 27.14 -17.32 2.88
N THR A 139 27.32 -18.48 3.51
CA THR A 139 26.38 -19.61 3.45
C THR A 139 25.02 -19.23 4.03
N VAL A 140 24.99 -18.53 5.18
CA VAL A 140 23.74 -18.02 5.75
C VAL A 140 23.04 -17.07 4.78
N MET A 141 23.79 -16.16 4.14
CA MET A 141 23.24 -15.22 3.17
C MET A 141 22.69 -15.91 1.92
N LYS A 142 23.38 -16.93 1.40
CA LYS A 142 22.90 -17.73 0.27
C LYS A 142 21.62 -18.50 0.61
N GLY A 143 21.48 -18.96 1.85
CA GLY A 143 20.29 -19.68 2.32
C GLY A 143 19.02 -18.82 2.33
N ILE A 144 19.13 -17.50 2.54
CA ILE A 144 17.98 -16.56 2.50
C ILE A 144 17.74 -15.93 1.11
N GLY A 145 18.44 -16.41 0.07
CA GLY A 145 18.32 -15.90 -1.30
C GLY A 145 16.87 -15.83 -1.83
N PRO A 146 16.03 -16.88 -1.65
CA PRO A 146 14.64 -16.85 -2.09
C PRO A 146 13.82 -15.74 -1.40
N SER A 147 14.02 -15.55 -0.10
CA SER A 147 13.31 -14.53 0.68
C SER A 147 13.70 -13.12 0.27
N LEU A 148 14.99 -12.89 -0.03
CA LEU A 148 15.48 -11.61 -0.56
C LEU A 148 14.91 -11.32 -1.96
N ALA A 149 14.82 -12.34 -2.82
CA ALA A 149 14.22 -12.20 -4.15
C ALA A 149 12.73 -11.85 -4.06
N TYR A 150 11.99 -12.52 -3.16
CA TYR A 150 10.60 -12.18 -2.88
C TYR A 150 10.46 -10.76 -2.34
N LEU A 151 11.28 -10.34 -1.37
CA LEU A 151 11.24 -8.97 -0.83
C LEU A 151 11.54 -7.91 -1.90
N GLU A 152 12.44 -8.18 -2.86
CA GLU A 152 12.68 -7.27 -3.99
C GLU A 152 11.46 -7.17 -4.92
N GLN A 153 10.78 -8.29 -5.21
CA GLN A 153 9.53 -8.27 -5.98
C GLN A 153 8.45 -7.46 -5.26
N VAL A 154 8.29 -7.67 -3.95
CA VAL A 154 7.38 -6.90 -3.11
C VAL A 154 7.72 -5.42 -3.16
N ARG A 155 8.99 -5.04 -2.98
CA ARG A 155 9.45 -3.65 -3.04
C ARG A 155 9.11 -2.99 -4.38
N GLN A 156 9.40 -3.65 -5.50
CA GLN A 156 9.10 -3.14 -6.84
C GLN A 156 7.59 -2.91 -7.03
N HIS A 157 6.76 -3.80 -6.49
CA HIS A 157 5.32 -3.69 -6.59
C HIS A 157 4.76 -2.59 -5.67
N ILE A 158 5.15 -2.55 -4.38
CA ILE A 158 4.72 -1.51 -3.42
C ILE A 158 5.15 -0.12 -3.88
N ALA A 159 6.32 0.04 -4.52
CA ALA A 159 6.78 1.33 -5.03
C ALA A 159 5.87 1.94 -6.11
N ARG A 160 5.03 1.13 -6.77
CA ARG A 160 4.03 1.57 -7.76
C ARG A 160 2.68 1.93 -7.13
N LEU A 161 2.44 1.57 -5.88
CA LEU A 161 1.17 1.83 -5.22
C LEU A 161 0.91 3.35 -5.08
N PRO A 162 -0.36 3.77 -5.21
CA PRO A 162 -0.74 5.15 -5.03
C PRO A 162 -0.46 5.62 -3.59
N SER A 163 -0.02 6.86 -3.46
CA SER A 163 0.16 7.50 -2.15
C SER A 163 -1.17 8.09 -1.68
N ILE A 164 -2.08 7.24 -1.20
CA ILE A 164 -3.35 7.62 -0.57
C ILE A 164 -3.08 7.98 0.89
N ASP A 165 -3.70 9.05 1.39
CA ASP A 165 -3.62 9.35 2.82
C ASP A 165 -4.95 8.95 3.47
N PRO A 166 -5.02 7.80 4.17
CA PRO A 166 -6.30 7.29 4.67
C PRO A 166 -6.95 8.19 5.73
N ASN A 167 -6.18 9.12 6.32
CA ASN A 167 -6.67 10.03 7.35
C ASN A 167 -7.01 11.43 6.82
N THR A 168 -6.67 11.73 5.57
CA THR A 168 -7.06 13.01 4.99
C THR A 168 -8.52 12.99 4.54
N ARG A 169 -9.04 14.20 4.29
CA ARG A 169 -10.40 14.38 3.79
C ARG A 169 -10.51 13.78 2.39
N THR A 170 -11.39 12.79 2.26
CA THR A 170 -11.54 12.01 1.03
C THR A 170 -13.00 11.97 0.62
N LEU A 171 -13.26 12.16 -0.68
CA LEU A 171 -14.53 11.90 -1.33
C LEU A 171 -14.39 10.56 -2.07
N LEU A 172 -15.23 9.59 -1.72
CA LEU A 172 -15.29 8.28 -2.34
C LEU A 172 -16.47 8.22 -3.29
N ILE A 173 -16.21 8.00 -4.58
CA ILE A 173 -17.26 7.96 -5.60
C ILE A 173 -17.63 6.51 -5.90
N CYS A 174 -18.92 6.19 -5.77
CA CYS A 174 -19.50 4.85 -5.90
C CYS A 174 -20.75 4.88 -6.81
N GLY A 175 -21.20 3.72 -7.29
CA GLY A 175 -22.41 3.59 -8.12
C GLY A 175 -22.19 2.71 -9.35
N CYS A 176 -23.24 2.38 -10.11
CA CYS A 176 -23.17 1.49 -11.27
C CYS A 176 -22.22 1.98 -12.39
N PRO A 177 -21.78 1.11 -13.33
CA PRO A 177 -20.98 1.52 -14.47
C PRO A 177 -21.72 2.57 -15.32
N ASN A 178 -20.97 3.45 -15.98
CA ASN A 178 -21.51 4.46 -16.93
C ASN A 178 -22.52 5.49 -16.37
N VAL A 179 -22.70 5.57 -15.05
CA VAL A 179 -23.54 6.60 -14.39
C VAL A 179 -22.89 7.99 -14.36
N GLY A 180 -21.63 8.13 -14.79
CA GLY A 180 -20.92 9.41 -14.88
C GLY A 180 -19.93 9.74 -13.76
N LYS A 181 -19.53 8.74 -12.94
CA LYS A 181 -18.55 8.87 -11.84
C LYS A 181 -17.23 9.53 -12.29
N SER A 182 -16.57 8.97 -13.30
CA SER A 182 -15.28 9.47 -13.79
C SER A 182 -15.41 10.85 -14.45
N SER A 183 -16.56 11.11 -15.10
CA SER A 183 -16.87 12.43 -15.66
C SER A 183 -17.00 13.49 -14.56
N PHE A 184 -17.70 13.19 -13.47
CA PHE A 184 -17.78 14.07 -12.29
C PHE A 184 -16.40 14.33 -11.70
N MET A 185 -15.60 13.27 -11.52
CA MET A 185 -14.25 13.38 -10.99
C MET A 185 -13.39 14.35 -11.83
N ASN A 186 -13.41 14.19 -13.16
CA ASN A 186 -12.64 15.05 -14.06
C ASN A 186 -13.08 16.52 -14.02
N LYS A 187 -14.35 16.82 -13.75
CA LYS A 187 -14.86 18.19 -13.62
C LYS A 187 -14.54 18.82 -12.27
N VAL A 188 -14.53 18.02 -11.21
CA VAL A 188 -14.31 18.50 -9.83
C VAL A 188 -12.83 18.63 -9.48
N THR A 189 -11.99 17.78 -10.07
CA THR A 189 -10.55 17.76 -9.80
C THR A 189 -9.79 18.61 -10.80
N ARG A 190 -8.61 19.09 -10.41
CA ARG A 190 -7.74 19.80 -11.36
C ARG A 190 -7.23 18.82 -12.42
N ALA A 191 -6.97 19.31 -13.64
CA ALA A 191 -6.67 18.51 -14.85
C ALA A 191 -5.54 17.46 -14.72
N ASP A 192 -4.71 17.49 -13.67
CA ASP A 192 -3.74 16.45 -13.35
C ASP A 192 -4.37 15.33 -12.51
N VAL A 193 -5.37 14.64 -13.05
CA VAL A 193 -5.87 13.40 -12.45
C VAL A 193 -4.80 12.33 -12.66
N ALA A 194 -4.08 12.00 -11.60
CA ALA A 194 -3.13 10.90 -11.64
C ALA A 194 -3.91 9.59 -11.71
N VAL A 195 -4.00 9.00 -12.90
CA VAL A 195 -4.45 7.61 -13.06
C VAL A 195 -3.40 6.73 -12.42
N GLN A 196 -3.75 6.08 -11.31
CA GLN A 196 -2.83 5.20 -10.61
C GLN A 196 -3.42 3.79 -10.60
N PRO A 197 -2.73 2.79 -11.17
CA PRO A 197 -3.22 1.43 -11.10
C PRO A 197 -3.28 1.04 -9.62
N TYR A 198 -4.49 0.74 -9.15
CA TYR A 198 -4.63 0.07 -7.88
C TYR A 198 -4.38 -1.39 -8.12
N ALA A 199 -3.60 -2.01 -7.25
CA ALA A 199 -3.44 -3.44 -7.35
C ALA A 199 -4.82 -4.08 -7.13
N PHE A 200 -5.12 -5.14 -7.90
CA PHE A 200 -6.32 -6.01 -7.80
C PHE A 200 -7.57 -5.63 -8.56
N THR A 201 -7.65 -4.43 -9.08
CA THR A 201 -8.76 -4.04 -9.92
C THR A 201 -8.35 -4.23 -11.38
N THR A 202 -9.23 -4.81 -12.20
CA THR A 202 -9.03 -4.85 -13.65
C THR A 202 -9.05 -3.43 -14.26
N LYS A 203 -9.57 -2.45 -13.52
CA LYS A 203 -9.61 -1.03 -13.84
C LYS A 203 -8.81 -0.22 -12.83
N SER A 204 -8.06 0.80 -13.26
CA SER A 204 -7.28 1.63 -12.34
C SER A 204 -8.19 2.43 -11.40
N LEU A 205 -7.81 2.61 -10.13
CA LEU A 205 -8.45 3.63 -9.30
C LEU A 205 -7.97 5.00 -9.77
N PHE A 206 -8.89 5.94 -9.91
CA PHE A 206 -8.53 7.30 -10.25
C PHE A 206 -8.42 8.09 -8.95
N LEU A 207 -7.25 8.68 -8.70
CA LEU A 207 -7.02 9.57 -7.57
C LEU A 207 -6.83 10.99 -8.09
N GLY A 208 -7.69 11.88 -7.63
CA GLY A 208 -7.65 13.29 -7.96
C GLY A 208 -7.60 14.14 -6.70
N HIS A 209 -7.23 15.39 -6.90
CA HIS A 209 -7.22 16.38 -5.84
C HIS A 209 -8.10 17.56 -6.22
N THR A 210 -8.87 18.03 -5.25
CA THR A 210 -9.65 19.27 -5.36
C THR A 210 -9.42 20.10 -4.11
N ASP A 211 -9.53 21.42 -4.25
CA ASP A 211 -9.40 22.34 -3.13
C ASP A 211 -10.75 23.03 -2.89
N TYR A 212 -11.22 23.00 -1.64
CA TYR A 212 -12.48 23.63 -1.22
C TYR A 212 -12.29 24.28 0.15
N LYS A 213 -12.76 25.53 0.31
CA LYS A 213 -12.59 26.34 1.54
C LYS A 213 -11.14 26.35 2.06
N CYS A 214 -10.16 26.52 1.16
CA CYS A 214 -8.73 26.49 1.44
C CYS A 214 -8.18 25.16 2.02
N LEU A 215 -8.95 24.08 1.91
CA LEU A 215 -8.55 22.73 2.33
C LEU A 215 -8.44 21.84 1.10
N ARG A 216 -7.46 20.94 1.11
CA ARG A 216 -7.27 19.95 0.05
C ARG A 216 -8.02 18.66 0.37
N TYR A 217 -8.77 18.19 -0.62
CA TYR A 217 -9.53 16.94 -0.59
C TYR A 217 -8.93 15.94 -1.58
N GLN A 218 -8.98 14.66 -1.22
CA GLN A 218 -8.75 13.55 -2.13
C GLN A 218 -10.08 13.15 -2.74
N VAL A 219 -10.10 12.86 -4.03
CA VAL A 219 -11.27 12.31 -4.72
C VAL A 219 -10.85 10.97 -5.29
N ILE A 220 -11.53 9.90 -4.89
CA ILE A 220 -11.24 8.53 -5.30
C ILE A 220 -12.44 8.00 -6.08
N ASP A 221 -12.23 7.71 -7.36
CA ASP A 221 -13.18 6.94 -8.17
C ASP A 221 -12.87 5.44 -8.08
N THR A 222 -13.91 4.62 -7.95
CA THR A 222 -13.83 3.19 -7.63
C THR A 222 -14.39 2.26 -8.72
N PRO A 223 -13.96 2.40 -9.99
CA PRO A 223 -14.48 1.60 -11.09
C PRO A 223 -14.13 0.12 -10.92
N GLY A 224 -15.08 -0.78 -11.19
CA GLY A 224 -14.93 -2.22 -11.02
C GLY A 224 -14.90 -2.71 -9.57
N LEU A 225 -14.79 -1.80 -8.61
CA LEU A 225 -15.01 -2.08 -7.20
C LEU A 225 -16.46 -1.79 -6.88
N LEU A 226 -16.86 -0.56 -6.59
CA LEU A 226 -18.17 -0.28 -5.97
C LEU A 226 -19.29 -0.06 -7.00
N ASP A 227 -19.26 -0.84 -8.09
CA ASP A 227 -20.18 -0.73 -9.23
C ASP A 227 -20.93 -2.02 -9.61
N ARG A 228 -20.70 -3.13 -8.90
CA ARG A 228 -21.43 -4.40 -9.09
C ARG A 228 -21.74 -5.09 -7.76
N GLU A 229 -22.56 -6.13 -7.75
CA GLU A 229 -22.93 -6.83 -6.50
C GLU A 229 -21.69 -7.42 -5.79
N ILE A 230 -21.80 -7.65 -4.47
CA ILE A 230 -20.67 -8.13 -3.65
C ILE A 230 -20.42 -9.63 -3.89
N GLU A 231 -21.48 -10.40 -4.17
CA GLU A 231 -21.42 -11.85 -4.33
C GLU A 231 -20.64 -12.29 -5.59
N ASP A 232 -20.66 -11.47 -6.64
CA ASP A 232 -19.94 -11.72 -7.89
C ASP A 232 -18.44 -11.39 -7.85
N ARG A 233 -17.91 -11.04 -6.66
CA ARG A 233 -16.55 -10.51 -6.52
C ARG A 233 -15.56 -11.56 -6.06
N ASN A 234 -14.34 -11.43 -6.58
CA ASN A 234 -13.23 -12.24 -6.12
C ASN A 234 -12.82 -11.83 -4.69
N ILE A 235 -12.29 -12.77 -3.91
CA ILE A 235 -11.77 -12.54 -2.53
C ILE A 235 -10.89 -11.27 -2.47
N ILE A 236 -10.07 -11.08 -3.50
CA ILE A 236 -9.15 -9.95 -3.64
C ILE A 236 -9.89 -8.60 -3.75
N GLU A 237 -11.00 -8.56 -4.47
CA GLU A 237 -11.84 -7.37 -4.61
C GLU A 237 -12.61 -7.09 -3.33
N LEU A 238 -13.14 -8.12 -2.65
CA LEU A 238 -13.78 -7.96 -1.35
C LEU A 238 -12.84 -7.32 -0.34
N CYS A 239 -11.59 -7.78 -0.26
CA CYS A 239 -10.63 -7.19 0.65
C CYS A 239 -10.23 -5.75 0.25
N SER A 240 -10.29 -5.42 -1.05
CA SER A 240 -10.07 -4.03 -1.51
C SER A 240 -11.20 -3.10 -1.06
N ILE A 241 -12.45 -3.59 -1.00
CA ILE A 241 -13.58 -2.88 -0.39
C ILE A 241 -13.36 -2.68 1.11
N THR A 242 -12.92 -3.71 1.82
CA THR A 242 -12.61 -3.62 3.26
C THR A 242 -11.53 -2.58 3.53
N ALA A 243 -10.49 -2.53 2.69
CA ALA A 243 -9.50 -1.47 2.77
C ALA A 243 -10.15 -0.09 2.62
N LEU A 244 -10.97 0.14 1.59
CA LEU A 244 -11.70 1.42 1.40
C LEU A 244 -12.62 1.76 2.59
N ALA A 245 -13.13 0.77 3.32
CA ALA A 245 -13.89 1.00 4.55
C ALA A 245 -13.06 1.71 5.63
N HIS A 246 -11.75 1.48 5.70
CA HIS A 246 -10.85 2.13 6.65
C HIS A 246 -10.46 3.57 6.30
N ILE A 247 -10.77 4.05 5.09
CA ILE A 247 -10.52 5.44 4.71
C ILE A 247 -11.59 6.35 5.34
N ARG A 248 -11.16 7.42 6.00
CA ARG A 248 -12.07 8.48 6.45
C ARG A 248 -12.56 9.27 5.23
N ALA A 249 -13.76 8.98 4.78
CA ALA A 249 -14.32 9.57 3.57
C ALA A 249 -15.79 9.94 3.71
N ALA A 250 -16.22 10.94 2.95
CA ALA A 250 -17.61 11.10 2.55
C ALA A 250 -17.86 10.28 1.29
N VAL A 251 -18.99 9.59 1.22
CA VAL A 251 -19.33 8.68 0.13
C VAL A 251 -20.38 9.34 -0.75
N LEU A 252 -20.08 9.43 -2.05
CA LEU A 252 -21.00 9.91 -3.07
C LEU A 252 -21.51 8.71 -3.87
N PHE A 253 -22.79 8.39 -3.73
CA PHE A 253 -23.42 7.32 -4.50
C PHE A 253 -24.13 7.90 -5.72
N PHE A 254 -23.58 7.63 -6.90
CA PHE A 254 -24.12 8.12 -8.17
C PHE A 254 -25.20 7.20 -8.71
N LEU A 255 -26.36 7.80 -8.98
CA LEU A 255 -27.50 7.21 -9.66
C LEU A 255 -27.65 7.84 -11.05
N ASP A 256 -27.94 7.02 -12.05
CA ASP A 256 -28.42 7.48 -13.35
C ASP A 256 -29.94 7.30 -13.40
N ILE A 257 -30.66 8.42 -13.32
CA ILE A 257 -32.12 8.46 -13.36
C ILE A 257 -32.70 8.30 -14.77
N SER A 258 -31.88 8.44 -15.82
CA SER A 258 -32.30 8.25 -17.21
C SER A 258 -32.34 6.80 -17.67
N GLY A 259 -31.70 5.89 -16.93
CA GLY A 259 -31.53 4.48 -17.33
C GLY A 259 -30.56 4.26 -18.50
N SER A 260 -29.97 5.32 -19.06
CA SER A 260 -29.06 5.25 -20.22
C SER A 260 -27.74 4.52 -19.92
N CYS A 261 -27.39 4.32 -18.65
CA CYS A 261 -26.24 3.52 -18.22
C CYS A 261 -26.40 2.01 -18.48
N GLY A 262 -27.61 1.55 -18.85
CA GLY A 262 -27.92 0.14 -19.08
C GLY A 262 -28.37 -0.61 -17.82
N TYR A 263 -28.68 0.10 -16.74
CA TYR A 263 -29.20 -0.45 -15.48
C TYR A 263 -30.46 0.29 -15.06
N THR A 264 -31.47 -0.44 -14.56
CA THR A 264 -32.68 0.17 -14.03
C THR A 264 -32.42 0.82 -12.66
N ILE A 265 -33.28 1.74 -12.24
CA ILE A 265 -33.17 2.38 -10.91
C ILE A 265 -33.25 1.32 -9.80
N ALA A 266 -34.13 0.33 -9.94
CA ALA A 266 -34.22 -0.81 -9.02
C ALA A 266 -32.91 -1.61 -8.89
N GLN A 267 -32.20 -1.86 -10.00
CA GLN A 267 -30.89 -2.53 -9.96
C GLN A 267 -29.84 -1.66 -9.27
N GLN A 268 -29.86 -0.35 -9.51
CA GLN A 268 -28.95 0.59 -8.86
C GLN A 268 -29.25 0.69 -7.34
N ALA A 269 -30.52 0.64 -6.93
CA ALA A 269 -30.94 0.60 -5.53
C ALA A 269 -30.53 -0.71 -4.82
N SER A 270 -30.63 -1.85 -5.51
CA SER A 270 -30.10 -3.13 -5.01
C SER A 270 -28.59 -3.02 -4.71
N LEU A 271 -27.82 -2.46 -5.64
CA LEU A 271 -26.40 -2.20 -5.43
C LEU A 271 -26.14 -1.33 -4.19
N PHE A 272 -26.89 -0.23 -4.04
CA PHE A 272 -26.80 0.64 -2.87
C PHE A 272 -27.00 -0.13 -1.56
N HIS A 273 -28.07 -0.93 -1.47
CA HIS A 273 -28.36 -1.70 -0.27
C HIS A 273 -27.32 -2.79 0.05
N ASN A 274 -26.66 -3.34 -0.97
CA ASN A 274 -25.57 -4.29 -0.79
C ASN A 274 -24.33 -3.59 -0.21
N ILE A 275 -23.94 -2.43 -0.74
CA ILE A 275 -22.70 -1.75 -0.36
C ILE A 275 -22.82 -0.83 0.87
N LYS A 276 -24.04 -0.40 1.26
CA LYS A 276 -24.24 0.54 2.40
C LYS A 276 -23.60 0.05 3.70
N SER A 277 -23.54 -1.26 3.91
CA SER A 277 -22.95 -1.87 5.10
C SER A 277 -21.45 -1.56 5.27
N VAL A 278 -20.75 -1.30 4.16
CA VAL A 278 -19.32 -0.93 4.10
C VAL A 278 -19.12 0.52 4.56
N PHE A 279 -20.13 1.37 4.38
CA PHE A 279 -20.06 2.81 4.65
C PHE A 279 -20.67 3.21 6.00
N LYS A 280 -20.84 2.25 6.92
CA LYS A 280 -21.29 2.55 8.28
C LYS A 280 -20.39 3.63 8.91
N ASN A 281 -21.01 4.64 9.52
CA ASN A 281 -20.36 5.80 10.14
C ASN A 281 -19.66 6.76 9.16
N LYS A 282 -20.02 6.72 7.87
CA LYS A 282 -19.55 7.70 6.87
C LYS A 282 -20.74 8.52 6.37
N PRO A 283 -20.56 9.83 6.14
CA PRO A 283 -21.58 10.62 5.49
C PRO A 283 -21.79 10.12 4.06
N LEU A 284 -23.05 10.05 3.66
CA LEU A 284 -23.49 9.39 2.44
C LEU A 284 -24.43 10.33 1.70
N VAL A 285 -24.00 10.77 0.51
CA VAL A 285 -24.75 11.67 -0.34
C VAL A 285 -25.13 10.92 -1.61
N ILE A 286 -26.42 10.97 -1.95
CA ILE A 286 -26.98 10.39 -3.16
C ILE A 286 -26.95 11.46 -4.25
N VAL A 287 -26.38 11.11 -5.39
CA VAL A 287 -26.18 12.03 -6.51
C VAL A 287 -26.94 11.51 -7.72
N CYS A 288 -28.03 12.18 -8.09
CA CYS A 288 -28.82 11.88 -9.28
C CYS A 288 -28.18 12.61 -10.48
N ASN A 289 -27.53 11.84 -11.35
CA ASN A 289 -26.85 12.35 -12.54
C ASN A 289 -27.71 12.15 -13.81
N LYS A 290 -27.38 12.90 -14.86
CA LYS A 290 -28.04 12.92 -16.18
C LYS A 290 -29.47 13.47 -16.15
N THR A 291 -29.70 14.46 -15.28
CA THR A 291 -30.98 15.17 -15.16
C THR A 291 -31.37 15.93 -16.44
N ASP A 292 -30.40 16.19 -17.33
CA ASP A 292 -30.61 16.74 -18.66
C ASP A 292 -31.42 15.82 -19.59
N LEU A 293 -31.31 14.50 -19.41
CA LEU A 293 -32.07 13.51 -20.17
C LEU A 293 -33.41 13.19 -19.53
N MET A 294 -33.43 13.13 -18.20
CA MET A 294 -34.61 12.76 -17.43
C MET A 294 -34.70 13.64 -16.17
N PRO A 295 -35.60 14.63 -16.14
CA PRO A 295 -35.85 15.42 -14.94
C PRO A 295 -36.47 14.58 -13.82
N MET A 296 -36.13 14.87 -12.56
CA MET A 296 -36.67 14.14 -11.39
C MET A 296 -38.20 14.23 -11.28
N GLU A 297 -38.80 15.32 -11.76
CA GLU A 297 -40.25 15.53 -11.79
C GLU A 297 -40.99 14.51 -12.67
N ASN A 298 -40.31 13.95 -13.67
CA ASN A 298 -40.90 13.03 -14.64
C ASN A 298 -40.74 11.56 -14.25
N LEU A 299 -40.12 11.27 -13.11
CA LEU A 299 -39.90 9.90 -12.65
C LEU A 299 -41.22 9.21 -12.28
N SER A 300 -41.26 7.88 -12.45
CA SER A 300 -42.39 7.09 -11.98
C SER A 300 -42.49 7.13 -10.46
N GLU A 301 -43.70 6.99 -9.91
CA GLU A 301 -43.92 6.93 -8.46
C GLU A 301 -43.14 5.78 -7.80
N GLU A 302 -42.97 4.65 -8.52
CA GLU A 302 -42.19 3.51 -8.04
C GLU A 302 -40.71 3.85 -7.91
N ASP A 303 -40.11 4.48 -8.93
CA ASP A 303 -38.70 4.88 -8.92
C ASP A 303 -38.43 5.99 -7.90
N ARG A 304 -39.35 6.95 -7.77
CA ARG A 304 -39.27 8.00 -6.76
C ARG A 304 -39.27 7.44 -5.35
N LYS A 305 -40.10 6.43 -5.10
CA LYS A 305 -40.15 5.74 -3.80
C LYS A 305 -38.83 5.02 -3.50
N LEU A 306 -38.21 4.37 -4.48
CA LEU A 306 -36.89 3.73 -4.30
C LEU A 306 -35.81 4.77 -3.94
N ILE A 307 -35.84 5.94 -4.56
CA ILE A 307 -34.88 7.03 -4.25
C ILE A 307 -35.10 7.56 -2.83
N GLU A 308 -36.36 7.73 -2.41
CA GLU A 308 -36.67 8.16 -1.04
C GLU A 308 -36.25 7.11 0.00
N GLU A 309 -36.43 5.82 -0.28
CA GLU A 309 -35.95 4.73 0.58
C GLU A 309 -34.42 4.76 0.72
N MET A 310 -33.68 5.05 -0.35
CA MET A 310 -32.22 5.22 -0.27
C MET A 310 -31.83 6.45 0.56
N LYS A 311 -32.57 7.55 0.46
CA LYS A 311 -32.37 8.77 1.24
C LYS A 311 -32.58 8.54 2.73
N ASP A 312 -33.65 7.84 3.11
CA ASP A 312 -33.92 7.49 4.50
C ASP A 312 -32.78 6.66 5.10
N GLU A 313 -32.21 5.74 4.33
CA GLU A 313 -31.05 4.96 4.74
C GLU A 313 -29.79 5.82 4.84
N ALA A 314 -29.56 6.76 3.91
CA ALA A 314 -28.44 7.68 3.94
C ALA A 314 -28.47 8.60 5.17
N MET A 315 -29.66 9.12 5.52
CA MET A 315 -29.88 9.96 6.70
C MET A 315 -29.55 9.23 8.02
N LYS A 316 -29.84 7.92 8.12
CA LYS A 316 -29.51 7.12 9.31
C LYS A 316 -28.00 7.00 9.53
N THR A 317 -27.20 7.11 8.48
CA THR A 317 -25.73 7.05 8.54
C THR A 317 -25.10 8.36 8.99
N GLU A 318 -25.80 9.48 8.84
CA GLU A 318 -25.28 10.81 9.12
C GLU A 318 -25.61 11.29 10.54
N MET A 319 -24.57 11.44 11.36
CA MET A 319 -24.67 12.27 12.56
C MET A 319 -24.64 13.76 12.16
N GLY A 320 -25.76 14.28 11.66
CA GLY A 320 -26.05 15.72 11.69
C GLY A 320 -25.90 16.54 10.40
N ALA A 321 -26.25 16.03 9.23
CA ALA A 321 -26.50 16.89 8.06
C ALA A 321 -28.00 17.23 7.93
N SER A 322 -28.29 18.37 7.29
CA SER A 322 -29.62 18.88 6.96
C SER A 322 -30.31 18.04 5.86
N GLU A 323 -31.64 17.84 5.96
CA GLU A 323 -32.46 17.04 5.03
C GLU A 323 -32.27 17.38 3.54
N GLU A 324 -31.93 18.63 3.21
CA GLU A 324 -31.71 19.11 1.84
C GLU A 324 -30.36 18.72 1.22
N ALA A 325 -29.40 18.19 2.00
CA ALA A 325 -28.04 17.92 1.53
C ALA A 325 -27.82 16.46 1.05
N VAL A 326 -28.85 15.60 1.19
CA VAL A 326 -28.70 14.13 1.05
C VAL A 326 -28.96 13.65 -0.38
N ILE A 327 -29.90 14.25 -1.10
CA ILE A 327 -30.11 14.02 -2.54
C ILE A 327 -29.72 15.27 -3.30
N LEU A 328 -28.83 15.13 -4.27
CA LEU A 328 -28.40 16.23 -5.12
C LEU A 328 -28.53 15.85 -6.59
N GLU A 329 -29.10 16.78 -7.34
CA GLU A 329 -29.28 16.67 -8.78
C GLU A 329 -28.11 17.30 -9.52
N MET A 330 -27.62 16.65 -10.57
CA MET A 330 -26.60 17.20 -11.43
C MET A 330 -26.66 16.63 -12.85
N SER A 331 -26.04 17.35 -13.77
CA SER A 331 -25.69 16.82 -15.08
C SER A 331 -24.21 17.07 -15.36
N THR A 332 -23.48 15.97 -15.57
CA THR A 332 -22.12 16.08 -16.09
C THR A 332 -22.06 16.63 -17.52
N LEU A 333 -23.15 16.63 -18.29
CA LEU A 333 -23.15 17.15 -19.65
C LEU A 333 -23.29 18.68 -19.64
N THR A 334 -24.30 19.21 -18.93
CA THR A 334 -24.58 20.65 -18.86
C THR A 334 -23.75 21.39 -17.81
N GLU A 335 -23.07 20.67 -16.91
CA GLU A 335 -22.31 21.19 -15.75
C GLU A 335 -23.16 21.75 -14.62
N GLU A 336 -24.49 21.66 -14.75
CA GLU A 336 -25.42 22.03 -13.71
C GLU A 336 -25.31 21.08 -12.51
N GLY A 337 -25.32 21.64 -11.30
CA GLY A 337 -25.29 20.87 -10.05
C GLY A 337 -23.93 20.24 -9.68
N VAL A 338 -22.95 20.17 -10.59
CA VAL A 338 -21.65 19.51 -10.30
C VAL A 338 -20.92 20.16 -9.11
N MET A 339 -20.92 21.50 -9.06
CA MET A 339 -20.25 22.24 -8.00
C MET A 339 -21.06 22.28 -6.70
N SER A 340 -22.40 22.19 -6.75
CA SER A 340 -23.22 22.08 -5.54
C SER A 340 -22.99 20.73 -4.87
N VAL A 341 -22.96 19.64 -5.63
CA VAL A 341 -22.59 18.29 -5.14
C VAL A 341 -21.24 18.31 -4.42
N ARG A 342 -20.21 18.87 -5.05
CA ARG A 342 -18.89 18.99 -4.44
C ARG A 342 -18.89 19.82 -3.15
N ASN A 343 -19.69 20.87 -3.09
CA ASN A 343 -19.69 21.80 -1.96
C ASN A 343 -20.49 21.27 -0.75
N ALA A 344 -21.48 20.42 -1.01
CA ALA A 344 -22.32 19.75 -0.02
C ALA A 344 -21.63 18.52 0.59
N ALA A 345 -20.91 17.75 -0.24
CA ALA A 345 -20.05 16.64 0.18
C ALA A 345 -18.79 17.11 0.93
#